data_AF-A0A1F6Z9X9-F1
#
_entry.id   AF-A0A1F6Z9X9-F1
#
_cell.length_a   1.000
_cell.length_b   1.000
_cell.length_c   1.000
_cell.angle_alpha   90.00
_cell.angle_beta   90.00
_cell.angle_gamma   90.00
#
_symmetry.space_group_name_H-M   'P 1'
#
loop_
_entity.id
_entity.type
_entity.pdbx_description
1 polymer ?
#
loop_
_entity_poly.entity_id
_entity_poly.type
_entity_poly.pdbx_seq_one_letter_code
_entity_poly.pdbx_strand_id
1 'polypeptide(L)'
;MGNLPITKRTRSTIVAIIVGMMIVIAAILISGILNFNLVENLVMSWVLTTFYALIAFFLMDQTVQITPVRVVERPIYQEVIKEIQIPVENKVVEVVDRPIIKPIQIPMENRVVEVVDRPIIKPIQIPMENRVVEVVEKEHKKLSIPKFEFIGSTQTKTYHKRSCKFSRMLKNKYKLHSNNQEFFKGKHYKACKTCLKSSKQELHAKHLHELQYKKRIKNIKYRINDFKKESYAVCNEAQFEPQGYANTFLRKGSYKLSIA
;
A
#
# COMPACT_ATOMS: atom_id res chain seq x y z
N MET A 1 -33.95 16.07 -16.93
CA MET A 1 -32.56 15.93 -17.42
C MET A 1 -31.67 15.66 -16.21
N GLY A 2 -31.21 14.43 -16.02
CA GLY A 2 -30.40 14.04 -14.85
C GLY A 2 -28.95 14.49 -15.04
N ASN A 3 -28.41 15.20 -14.06
CA ASN A 3 -27.00 15.58 -14.03
C ASN A 3 -26.14 14.33 -13.81
N LEU A 4 -25.53 13.81 -14.88
CA LEU A 4 -24.56 12.72 -14.79
C LEU A 4 -23.34 13.16 -13.97
N PRO A 5 -22.87 12.34 -13.02
CA PRO A 5 -21.74 12.70 -12.17
C PRO A 5 -20.46 12.82 -13.01
N ILE A 6 -20.01 14.05 -13.19
CA ILE A 6 -18.75 14.38 -13.86
C ILE A 6 -17.60 13.77 -13.05
N THR A 7 -17.04 12.67 -13.53
CA THR A 7 -15.91 11.99 -12.90
C THR A 7 -14.70 12.93 -12.84
N LYS A 8 -13.83 12.78 -11.84
CA LYS A 8 -12.64 13.63 -11.67
C LYS A 8 -11.76 13.68 -12.93
N ARG A 9 -11.80 12.62 -13.75
CA ARG A 9 -11.08 12.49 -15.03
C ARG A 9 -11.60 13.45 -16.10
N THR A 10 -12.92 13.61 -16.21
CA THR A 10 -13.52 14.50 -17.23
C THR A 10 -13.27 15.97 -16.92
N ARG A 11 -13.06 16.34 -15.65
CA ARG A 11 -12.68 17.72 -15.28
C ARG A 11 -11.32 18.13 -15.85
N SER A 12 -10.32 17.25 -15.78
CA SER A 12 -8.98 17.56 -16.30
C SER A 12 -8.96 17.69 -17.82
N THR A 13 -9.69 16.85 -18.55
CA THR A 13 -9.79 16.97 -20.01
C THR A 13 -10.54 18.23 -20.42
N ILE A 14 -11.64 18.58 -19.73
CA ILE A 14 -12.37 19.83 -20.00
C ILE A 14 -11.46 21.05 -19.78
N VAL A 15 -10.68 21.08 -18.70
CA VAL A 15 -9.72 22.17 -18.43
C VAL A 15 -8.67 22.27 -19.54
N ALA A 16 -8.10 21.15 -20.00
CA ALA A 16 -7.11 21.15 -21.08
C ALA A 16 -7.69 21.69 -22.41
N ILE A 17 -8.94 21.36 -22.72
CA ILE A 17 -9.64 21.87 -23.91
C ILE A 17 -9.85 23.39 -23.81
N ILE A 18 -10.32 23.88 -22.66
CA ILE A 18 -10.56 25.31 -22.43
C ILE A 18 -9.25 26.10 -22.56
N VAL A 19 -8.17 25.61 -21.92
CA VAL A 19 -6.85 26.24 -22.01
C VAL A 19 -6.33 26.24 -23.45
N GLY A 20 -6.53 25.15 -24.20
CA GLY A 20 -6.19 25.08 -25.62
C GLY A 20 -6.92 26.12 -26.47
N MET A 21 -8.24 26.25 -26.30
CA MET A 21 -9.01 27.28 -27.02
C MET A 21 -8.53 28.70 -26.70
N MET A 22 -8.25 28.99 -25.42
CA MET A 22 -7.74 30.31 -25.01
C MET A 22 -6.42 30.67 -25.68
N ILE A 23 -5.51 29.70 -25.83
CA ILE A 23 -4.22 29.91 -26.51
C ILE A 23 -4.42 30.20 -28.00
N VAL A 24 -5.32 29.47 -28.69
CA VAL A 24 -5.61 29.69 -30.11
C VAL A 24 -6.22 31.08 -30.35
N ILE A 25 -7.17 31.49 -29.52
CA ILE A 25 -7.78 32.83 -29.60
C ILE A 25 -6.73 33.91 -29.40
N ALA A 26 -5.86 33.76 -28.38
CA ALA A 26 -4.78 34.70 -28.13
C ALA A 26 -3.82 34.80 -29.33
N ALA A 27 -3.49 33.68 -29.99
CA ALA A 27 -2.63 33.67 -31.16
C ALA A 27 -3.21 34.45 -32.34
N ILE A 28 -4.52 34.28 -32.60
CA ILE A 28 -5.23 35.00 -33.67
C ILE A 28 -5.21 36.51 -33.39
N LEU A 29 -5.49 36.90 -32.13
CA LEU A 29 -5.46 38.31 -31.73
C LEU A 29 -4.08 38.94 -31.88
N ILE A 30 -3.03 38.25 -31.43
CA ILE A 30 -1.63 38.72 -31.56
C ILE A 30 -1.25 38.86 -33.03
N SER A 31 -1.64 37.91 -33.87
CA SER A 31 -1.35 37.94 -35.32
C SER A 31 -2.02 39.13 -36.01
N GLY A 32 -3.25 39.47 -35.60
CA GLY A 32 -3.97 40.64 -36.12
C GLY A 32 -3.37 41.97 -35.66
N ILE A 33 -2.78 42.03 -34.46
CA ILE A 33 -2.15 43.26 -33.95
C ILE A 33 -0.79 43.51 -34.61
N LEU A 34 -0.01 42.45 -34.84
CA LEU A 34 1.37 42.56 -35.31
C LEU A 34 1.52 42.54 -36.85
N ASN A 35 0.43 42.32 -37.60
CA ASN A 35 0.42 42.33 -39.07
C ASN A 35 1.52 41.47 -39.70
N PHE A 36 1.74 40.27 -39.16
CA PHE A 36 2.73 39.33 -39.67
C PHE A 36 2.40 38.85 -41.09
N ASN A 37 3.46 38.60 -41.87
CA ASN A 37 3.34 37.97 -43.19
C ASN A 37 2.85 36.51 -43.07
N LEU A 38 2.35 35.94 -44.16
CA LEU A 38 1.84 34.55 -44.19
C LEU A 38 2.89 33.54 -43.69
N VAL A 39 4.15 33.71 -44.09
CA VAL A 39 5.26 32.82 -43.69
C VAL A 39 5.58 32.97 -42.20
N GLU A 40 5.60 34.19 -41.68
CA GLU A 40 5.85 34.47 -40.26
C GLU A 40 4.72 33.89 -39.38
N ASN A 41 3.47 34.04 -39.82
CA ASN A 41 2.31 33.44 -39.16
C ASN A 41 2.40 31.91 -39.14
N LEU A 42 2.86 31.28 -40.23
CA LEU A 42 3.05 29.83 -40.29
C LEU A 42 4.10 29.35 -39.28
N VAL A 43 5.23 30.04 -39.20
CA VAL A 43 6.32 29.72 -38.25
C VAL A 43 5.84 29.91 -36.81
N MET A 44 5.17 31.03 -36.51
CA MET A 44 4.62 31.30 -35.17
C MET A 44 3.56 30.27 -34.75
N SER A 45 2.68 29.88 -35.68
CA SER A 45 1.69 28.84 -35.43
C SER A 45 2.35 27.49 -35.11
N TRP A 46 3.41 27.13 -35.84
CA TRP A 46 4.16 25.90 -35.57
C TRP A 46 4.82 25.90 -34.19
N VAL A 47 5.53 26.99 -33.84
CA VAL A 47 6.14 27.15 -32.51
C VAL A 47 5.09 27.05 -31.40
N LEU A 48 3.96 27.75 -31.53
CA LEU A 48 2.89 27.71 -30.54
C LEU A 48 2.27 26.32 -30.40
N THR A 49 2.09 25.60 -31.52
CA THR A 49 1.55 24.24 -31.50
C THR A 49 2.49 23.28 -30.78
N THR A 50 3.81 23.39 -30.99
CA THR A 50 4.78 22.55 -30.26
C THR A 50 4.78 22.85 -28.76
N PHE A 51 4.69 24.13 -28.37
CA PHE A 51 4.62 24.53 -26.98
C PHE A 51 3.32 24.05 -26.31
N TYR A 52 2.20 24.14 -27.01
CA TYR A 52 0.92 23.60 -26.55
C TYR A 52 0.98 22.09 -26.34
N ALA A 53 1.59 21.33 -27.27
CA ALA A 53 1.74 19.89 -27.14
C ALA A 53 2.54 19.50 -25.89
N LEU A 54 3.59 20.25 -25.55
CA LEU A 54 4.36 20.04 -24.31
C LEU A 54 3.50 20.28 -23.06
N ILE A 55 2.74 21.37 -23.01
CA ILE A 55 1.84 21.66 -21.90
C ILE A 55 0.76 20.59 -21.77
N ALA A 56 0.16 20.20 -22.90
CA ALA A 56 -0.86 19.16 -22.95
C ALA A 56 -0.32 17.82 -22.45
N PHE A 57 0.91 17.45 -22.83
CA PHE A 57 1.59 16.25 -22.34
C PHE A 57 1.74 16.28 -20.81
N PHE A 58 2.21 17.39 -20.24
CA PHE A 58 2.31 17.55 -18.78
C PHE A 58 0.95 17.49 -18.07
N LEU A 59 -0.09 18.07 -18.68
CA LEU A 59 -1.46 18.02 -18.13
C LEU A 59 -2.04 16.61 -18.19
N MET A 60 -1.64 15.78 -19.16
CA MET A 60 -2.12 14.41 -19.33
C MET A 60 -1.35 13.41 -18.44
N ASP A 61 -0.04 13.58 -18.29
CA ASP A 61 0.86 12.67 -17.57
C ASP A 61 0.64 12.65 -16.04
N GLN A 62 -0.01 13.69 -15.48
CA GLN A 62 -0.41 13.68 -14.06
C GLN A 62 -1.43 12.59 -13.68
N THR A 63 -1.93 11.81 -14.65
CA THR A 63 -2.89 10.73 -14.41
C THR A 63 -2.27 9.34 -14.24
N VAL A 64 -0.94 9.20 -14.28
CA VAL A 64 -0.27 7.98 -13.80
C VAL A 64 -0.32 7.98 -12.27
N GLN A 65 -1.52 7.84 -11.72
CA GLN A 65 -1.66 7.34 -10.38
C GLN A 65 -1.04 5.95 -10.41
N ILE A 66 0.14 5.86 -9.78
CA ILE A 66 0.76 4.64 -9.31
C ILE A 66 -0.38 3.82 -8.72
N THR A 67 -0.91 2.87 -9.48
CA THR A 67 -1.89 1.92 -8.95
C THR A 67 -1.18 1.33 -7.76
N PRO A 68 -1.64 1.58 -6.52
CA PRO A 68 -1.03 0.93 -5.37
C PRO A 68 -1.16 -0.54 -5.70
N VAL A 69 -0.03 -1.23 -5.89
CA VAL A 69 0.01 -2.66 -6.17
C VAL A 69 -0.94 -3.27 -5.16
N ARG A 70 -2.12 -3.65 -5.62
CA ARG A 70 -3.18 -4.18 -4.77
C ARG A 70 -2.57 -5.51 -4.36
N VAL A 71 -1.96 -5.53 -3.19
CA VAL A 71 -1.46 -6.75 -2.59
C VAL A 71 -2.71 -7.58 -2.45
N VAL A 72 -2.88 -8.52 -3.37
CA VAL A 72 -3.93 -9.53 -3.29
C VAL A 72 -3.60 -10.27 -2.01
N GLU A 73 -4.28 -9.88 -0.93
CA GLU A 73 -4.30 -10.64 0.30
C GLU A 73 -4.86 -12.00 -0.09
N ARG A 74 -3.96 -12.95 -0.35
CA ARG A 74 -4.35 -14.34 -0.56
C ARG A 74 -5.22 -14.71 0.64
N PRO A 75 -6.41 -15.28 0.43
CA PRO A 75 -7.26 -15.69 1.54
C PRO A 75 -6.41 -16.58 2.45
N ILE A 76 -6.25 -16.13 3.69
CA ILE A 76 -5.59 -16.91 4.72
C ILE A 76 -6.55 -18.05 5.02
N TYR A 77 -6.28 -19.23 4.47
CA TYR A 77 -6.96 -20.45 4.88
C TYR A 77 -6.73 -20.62 6.38
N GLN A 78 -7.78 -20.46 7.17
CA GLN A 78 -7.79 -20.88 8.56
C GLN A 78 -7.71 -22.40 8.57
N GLU A 79 -6.50 -22.92 8.72
CA GLU A 79 -6.29 -24.33 9.04
C GLU A 79 -6.92 -24.58 10.41
N VAL A 80 -8.05 -25.30 10.39
CA VAL A 80 -8.68 -25.89 11.56
C VAL A 80 -7.71 -26.95 12.09
N ILE A 81 -6.94 -26.59 13.12
CA ILE A 81 -6.01 -27.50 13.79
C ILE A 81 -6.83 -28.55 14.51
N LYS A 82 -6.96 -29.73 13.91
CA LYS A 82 -7.43 -30.93 14.59
C LYS A 82 -6.26 -31.46 15.41
N GLU A 83 -6.34 -31.33 16.73
CA GLU A 83 -5.32 -31.85 17.65
C GLU A 83 -5.26 -33.37 17.54
N ILE A 84 -4.23 -33.87 16.85
CA ILE A 84 -3.87 -35.29 16.87
C ILE A 84 -2.93 -35.49 18.05
N GLN A 85 -3.41 -36.17 19.09
CA GLN A 85 -2.60 -36.61 20.20
C GLN A 85 -1.67 -37.73 19.72
N ILE A 86 -0.39 -37.42 19.52
CA ILE A 86 0.63 -38.43 19.25
C ILE A 86 1.23 -38.85 20.61
N PRO A 87 1.15 -40.13 20.98
CA PRO A 87 1.79 -40.63 22.19
C PRO A 87 3.32 -40.55 22.05
N VAL A 88 3.96 -39.95 23.05
CA VAL A 88 5.42 -39.77 23.12
C VAL A 88 6.05 -41.06 23.63
N GLU A 89 6.65 -41.84 22.73
CA GLU A 89 7.59 -42.89 23.12
C GLU A 89 8.99 -42.31 23.29
N ASN A 90 9.46 -42.29 24.54
CA ASN A 90 10.83 -41.95 24.91
C ASN A 90 11.79 -43.04 24.40
N LYS A 91 12.47 -42.78 23.27
CA LYS A 91 13.67 -43.52 22.89
C LYS A 91 14.91 -42.81 23.44
N VAL A 92 15.52 -43.45 24.43
CA VAL A 92 16.87 -43.20 24.93
C VAL A 92 17.84 -43.39 23.76
N VAL A 93 18.64 -42.37 23.45
CA VAL A 93 19.69 -42.44 22.43
C VAL A 93 21.04 -42.53 23.13
N GLU A 94 21.71 -43.67 22.96
CA GLU A 94 23.10 -43.90 23.34
C GLU A 94 24.03 -42.87 22.68
N VAL A 95 24.97 -42.37 23.48
CA VAL A 95 26.05 -41.49 23.06
C VAL A 95 27.07 -42.34 22.30
N VAL A 96 27.15 -42.18 20.99
CA VAL A 96 28.20 -42.78 20.15
C VAL A 96 29.31 -41.74 19.95
N ASP A 97 30.48 -42.05 20.49
CA ASP A 97 31.72 -41.30 20.29
C ASP A 97 32.12 -41.28 18.82
N ARG A 98 32.35 -40.08 18.27
CA ARG A 98 32.81 -39.90 16.89
C ARG A 98 34.34 -39.96 16.83
N PRO A 99 34.93 -40.75 15.93
CA PRO A 99 36.37 -40.75 15.74
C PRO A 99 36.86 -39.49 15.00
N ILE A 100 38.06 -39.09 15.40
CA ILE A 100 38.86 -37.95 14.92
C ILE A 100 39.18 -38.11 13.43
N ILE A 101 38.84 -37.08 12.64
CA ILE A 101 39.13 -37.02 11.19
C ILE A 101 40.56 -36.49 11.00
N LYS A 102 41.43 -37.30 10.39
CA LYS A 102 42.76 -36.89 9.89
C LYS A 102 42.62 -36.01 8.65
N PRO A 103 43.48 -34.99 8.45
CA PRO A 103 43.52 -34.21 7.21
C PRO A 103 44.07 -35.07 6.06
N ILE A 104 43.28 -35.18 4.98
CA ILE A 104 43.69 -35.78 3.71
C ILE A 104 44.45 -34.72 2.91
N GLN A 105 45.72 -34.99 2.57
CA GLN A 105 46.48 -34.21 1.61
C GLN A 105 46.02 -34.60 0.20
N ILE A 106 45.63 -33.62 -0.61
CA ILE A 106 45.29 -33.81 -2.02
C ILE A 106 46.57 -33.59 -2.82
N PRO A 107 47.10 -34.60 -3.55
CA PRO A 107 48.20 -34.37 -4.48
C PRO A 107 47.67 -33.65 -5.73
N MET A 108 48.34 -32.56 -6.12
CA MET A 108 48.16 -31.94 -7.43
C MET A 108 48.75 -32.86 -8.49
N GLU A 109 47.90 -33.55 -9.24
CA GLU A 109 48.29 -34.19 -10.49
C GLU A 109 48.01 -33.26 -11.68
N ASN A 110 49.08 -32.90 -12.37
CA ASN A 110 49.05 -32.29 -13.69
C ASN A 110 48.35 -33.24 -14.67
N ARG A 111 47.20 -32.82 -15.21
CA ARG A 111 46.56 -33.53 -16.33
C ARG A 111 46.90 -32.86 -17.64
N VAL A 112 47.74 -33.55 -18.40
CA VAL A 112 48.00 -33.35 -19.83
C VAL A 112 46.68 -33.48 -20.60
N VAL A 113 46.45 -32.55 -21.50
CA VAL A 113 45.30 -32.52 -22.41
C VAL A 113 45.60 -33.45 -23.58
N GLU A 114 45.06 -34.66 -23.57
CA GLU A 114 44.95 -35.48 -24.78
C GLU A 114 43.61 -35.17 -25.46
N VAL A 115 43.71 -34.64 -26.68
CA VAL A 115 42.60 -34.42 -27.59
C VAL A 115 42.20 -35.78 -28.16
N VAL A 116 41.15 -36.38 -27.61
CA VAL A 116 40.54 -37.58 -28.17
C VAL A 116 39.40 -37.18 -29.09
N ASP A 117 39.54 -37.53 -30.38
CA ASP A 117 38.51 -37.39 -31.39
C ASP A 117 37.26 -38.18 -30.98
N ARG A 118 36.14 -37.46 -30.83
CA ARG A 118 34.87 -38.05 -30.40
C ARG A 118 34.19 -38.72 -31.59
N PRO A 119 33.86 -40.02 -31.52
CA PRO A 119 33.01 -40.65 -32.53
C PRO A 119 31.59 -40.06 -32.43
N ILE A 120 31.00 -39.81 -33.60
CA ILE A 120 29.64 -39.31 -33.77
C ILE A 120 28.66 -40.41 -33.33
N ILE A 121 28.11 -40.28 -32.12
CA ILE A 121 27.09 -41.19 -31.59
C ILE A 121 25.73 -40.75 -32.12
N LYS A 122 25.07 -41.62 -32.89
CA LYS A 122 23.68 -41.44 -33.33
C LYS A 122 22.75 -41.33 -32.11
N PRO A 123 21.80 -40.39 -32.07
CA PRO A 123 20.85 -40.29 -30.98
C PRO A 123 19.91 -41.50 -31.00
N ILE A 124 20.09 -42.41 -30.04
CA ILE A 124 19.13 -43.47 -29.74
C ILE A 124 17.91 -42.79 -29.12
N GLN A 125 16.77 -42.90 -29.80
CA GLN A 125 15.48 -42.43 -29.28
C GLN A 125 15.06 -43.37 -28.14
N ILE A 126 15.36 -42.96 -26.91
CA ILE A 126 14.82 -43.63 -25.72
C ILE A 126 13.34 -43.23 -25.64
N PRO A 127 12.38 -44.18 -25.59
CA PRO A 127 10.98 -43.86 -25.42
C PRO A 127 10.81 -43.09 -24.11
N MET A 128 10.35 -41.84 -24.18
CA MET A 128 9.96 -41.08 -23.00
C MET A 128 8.66 -41.68 -22.45
N GLU A 129 8.81 -42.67 -21.58
CA GLU A 129 7.72 -43.12 -20.73
C GLU A 129 7.45 -41.99 -19.72
N ASN A 130 6.31 -41.31 -19.90
CA ASN A 130 5.86 -40.25 -19.01
C ASN A 130 5.55 -40.84 -17.63
N ARG A 131 6.60 -41.06 -16.81
CA ARG A 131 6.44 -41.26 -15.38
C ARG A 131 5.90 -39.95 -14.81
N VAL A 132 4.61 -39.94 -14.55
CA VAL A 132 3.95 -38.95 -13.69
C VAL A 132 4.58 -39.13 -12.30
N VAL A 133 5.66 -38.40 -12.02
CA VAL A 133 6.22 -38.30 -10.69
C VAL A 133 5.24 -37.45 -9.91
N GLU A 134 4.38 -38.09 -9.12
CA GLU A 134 3.60 -37.41 -8.09
C GLU A 134 4.59 -36.69 -7.17
N VAL A 135 4.70 -35.38 -7.36
CA VAL A 135 5.48 -34.52 -6.46
C VAL A 135 4.72 -34.49 -5.15
N VAL A 136 5.05 -35.40 -4.25
CA VAL A 136 4.57 -35.37 -2.87
C VAL A 136 5.10 -34.07 -2.26
N GLU A 137 4.25 -33.05 -2.23
CA GLU A 137 4.55 -31.73 -1.72
C GLU A 137 4.72 -31.84 -0.20
N LYS A 138 5.97 -32.04 0.24
CA LYS A 138 6.28 -32.12 1.66
C LYS A 138 5.98 -30.76 2.29
N GLU A 139 4.99 -30.73 3.18
CA GLU A 139 4.65 -29.53 3.94
C GLU A 139 5.87 -29.03 4.73
N HIS A 140 6.45 -27.92 4.26
CA HIS A 140 7.54 -27.28 4.96
C HIS A 140 7.00 -26.60 6.23
N LYS A 141 7.34 -27.15 7.40
CA LYS A 141 7.04 -26.52 8.70
C LYS A 141 7.60 -25.10 8.74
N LYS A 142 6.72 -24.11 8.90
CA LYS A 142 7.10 -22.70 9.05
C LYS A 142 7.87 -22.53 10.35
N LEU A 143 9.17 -22.23 10.25
CA LEU A 143 9.99 -21.90 11.41
C LEU A 143 9.40 -20.66 12.12
N SER A 144 9.14 -20.75 13.42
CA SER A 144 8.64 -19.66 14.25
C SER A 144 9.73 -18.63 14.53
N ILE A 145 10.11 -17.88 13.51
CA ILE A 145 11.17 -16.87 13.63
C ILE A 145 10.60 -15.66 14.39
N PRO A 146 11.15 -15.31 15.56
CA PRO A 146 10.65 -14.19 16.36
C PRO A 146 10.71 -12.88 15.57
N LYS A 147 9.64 -12.09 15.66
CA LYS A 147 9.52 -10.85 14.92
C LYS A 147 9.97 -9.67 15.77
N PHE A 148 11.14 -9.12 15.44
CA PHE A 148 11.67 -7.95 16.13
C PHE A 148 11.21 -6.63 15.50
N GLU A 149 10.87 -5.63 16.32
CA GLU A 149 10.39 -4.32 15.83
C GLU A 149 11.54 -3.43 15.32
N PHE A 150 12.71 -3.47 15.97
CA PHE A 150 13.86 -2.66 15.61
C PHE A 150 15.04 -3.52 15.15
N ILE A 151 15.74 -3.01 14.14
CA ILE A 151 16.90 -3.65 13.54
C ILE A 151 18.04 -2.64 13.48
N GLY A 152 19.17 -2.96 14.10
CA GLY A 152 20.40 -2.17 14.08
C GLY A 152 21.49 -2.78 13.20
N SER A 153 22.48 -1.97 12.83
CA SER A 153 23.68 -2.41 12.13
C SER A 153 24.93 -2.09 12.96
N THR A 154 25.70 -3.11 13.34
CA THR A 154 26.95 -2.92 14.09
C THR A 154 27.97 -2.09 13.33
N GLN A 155 28.00 -2.23 12.00
CA GLN A 155 28.93 -1.52 11.12
C GLN A 155 28.64 -0.01 11.03
N THR A 156 27.38 0.36 10.77
CA THR A 156 27.02 1.79 10.59
C THR A 156 26.64 2.47 11.90
N LYS A 157 26.50 1.69 12.99
CA LYS A 157 25.92 2.14 14.28
C LYS A 157 24.62 2.91 14.08
N THR A 158 23.77 2.44 13.17
CA THR A 158 22.41 2.99 12.98
C THR A 158 21.34 1.95 13.26
N TYR A 159 20.19 2.38 13.77
CA TYR A 159 19.04 1.52 13.97
C TYR A 159 17.81 2.02 13.21
N HIS A 160 16.96 1.08 12.83
CA HIS A 160 15.84 1.24 11.91
C HIS A 160 14.61 0.52 12.47
N LYS A 161 13.41 1.00 12.15
CA LYS A 161 12.19 0.18 12.27
C LYS A 161 12.26 -0.98 11.26
N ARG A 162 11.68 -2.13 11.57
CA ARG A 162 11.61 -3.29 10.66
C ARG A 162 11.00 -2.94 9.30
N SER A 163 10.02 -2.04 9.26
CA SER A 163 9.36 -1.57 8.04
C SER A 163 10.23 -0.65 7.16
N CYS A 164 11.38 -0.17 7.63
CA CYS A 164 12.24 0.73 6.89
C CYS A 164 12.84 0.08 5.64
N LYS A 165 12.90 0.81 4.51
CA LYS A 165 13.58 0.33 3.30
C LYS A 165 15.04 -0.04 3.56
N PHE A 166 15.75 0.77 4.35
CA PHE A 166 17.16 0.56 4.66
C PHE A 166 17.42 -0.63 5.60
N SER A 167 16.45 -1.02 6.44
CA SER A 167 16.62 -2.19 7.32
C SER A 167 16.75 -3.49 6.52
N ARG A 168 16.06 -3.56 5.37
CA ARG A 168 16.10 -4.70 4.44
C ARG A 168 17.44 -4.83 3.74
N MET A 169 18.13 -3.71 3.52
CA MET A 169 19.44 -3.65 2.85
C MET A 169 20.62 -3.97 3.77
N LEU A 170 20.39 -4.04 5.09
CA LEU A 170 21.45 -4.41 6.04
C LEU A 170 21.92 -5.86 5.80
N LYS A 171 23.23 -6.08 5.77
CA LYS A 171 23.82 -7.42 5.69
C LYS A 171 23.51 -8.20 6.97
N ASN A 172 23.07 -9.45 6.85
CA ASN A 172 22.64 -10.28 7.99
C ASN A 172 23.73 -10.42 9.07
N LYS A 173 25.00 -10.53 8.67
CA LYS A 173 26.15 -10.62 9.60
C LYS A 173 26.31 -9.42 10.55
N TYR A 174 25.74 -8.27 10.22
CA TYR A 174 25.83 -7.06 11.04
C TYR A 174 24.48 -6.67 11.65
N LYS A 175 23.42 -7.47 11.47
CA LYS A 175 22.09 -7.16 12.01
C LYS A 175 22.05 -7.46 13.51
N LEU A 176 21.58 -6.47 14.26
CA LEU A 176 21.16 -6.65 15.65
C LEU A 176 19.64 -6.52 15.71
N HIS A 177 19.01 -7.42 16.43
CA HIS A 177 17.56 -7.47 16.56
C HIS A 177 17.17 -7.20 18.02
N SER A 178 16.25 -6.26 18.24
CA SER A 178 15.68 -6.01 19.57
C SER A 178 14.31 -5.36 19.44
N ASN A 179 13.43 -5.59 20.43
CA ASN A 179 12.12 -4.95 20.51
C ASN A 179 12.18 -3.60 21.23
N ASN A 180 13.20 -3.36 22.06
CA ASN A 180 13.33 -2.11 22.78
C ASN A 180 14.20 -1.12 22.00
N GLN A 181 13.66 0.07 21.72
CA GLN A 181 14.41 1.17 21.12
C GLN A 181 15.55 1.67 22.04
N GLU A 182 15.37 1.62 23.35
CA GLU A 182 16.34 2.08 24.35
C GLU A 182 17.62 1.25 24.33
N PHE A 183 17.53 -0.04 23.99
CA PHE A 183 18.70 -0.90 23.79
C PHE A 183 19.68 -0.31 22.78
N PHE A 184 19.17 0.26 21.69
CA PHE A 184 19.99 0.89 20.66
C PHE A 184 20.52 2.25 21.11
N LYS A 185 19.71 3.04 21.82
CA LYS A 185 20.14 4.34 22.37
C LYS A 185 21.26 4.18 23.41
N GLY A 186 21.12 3.22 24.33
CA GLY A 186 22.13 2.93 25.36
C GLY A 186 23.46 2.45 24.77
N LYS A 187 23.43 1.81 23.60
CA LYS A 187 24.64 1.45 22.84
C LYS A 187 25.10 2.53 21.85
N HIS A 188 24.59 3.75 21.95
CA HIS A 188 24.91 4.90 21.10
C HIS A 188 24.67 4.69 19.59
N TYR A 189 23.66 3.91 19.22
CA TYR A 189 23.24 3.78 17.82
C TYR A 189 22.41 5.00 17.42
N LYS A 190 22.74 5.59 16.27
CA LYS A 190 21.99 6.72 15.71
C LYS A 190 20.69 6.24 15.07
N ALA A 191 19.61 6.96 15.29
CA ALA A 191 18.34 6.67 14.63
C ALA A 191 18.43 6.97 13.12
N CYS A 192 17.85 6.10 12.30
CA CYS A 192 17.75 6.34 10.87
C CYS A 192 16.96 7.61 10.56
N LYS A 193 17.53 8.51 9.74
CA LYS A 193 16.90 9.78 9.32
C LYS A 193 15.51 9.57 8.69
N THR A 194 15.35 8.50 7.91
CA THR A 194 14.07 8.16 7.27
C THR A 194 13.04 7.68 8.29
N CYS A 195 13.45 6.86 9.26
CA CYS A 195 12.56 6.42 10.34
C CYS A 195 12.10 7.59 11.22
N LEU A 196 12.98 8.57 11.48
CA LEU A 196 12.63 9.78 12.23
C LEU A 196 11.60 10.67 11.51
N LYS A 197 11.74 10.82 10.18
CA LYS A 197 10.75 11.57 9.39
C LYS A 197 9.37 10.89 9.45
N SER A 198 9.33 9.56 9.30
CA SER A 198 8.06 8.82 9.37
C SER A 198 7.39 8.93 10.75
N SER A 199 8.15 8.92 11.85
CA SER A 199 7.54 9.05 13.18
C SER A 199 6.97 10.44 13.43
N LYS A 200 7.63 11.50 12.93
CA LYS A 200 7.11 12.87 13.04
C LYS A 200 5.84 13.05 12.22
N GLN A 201 5.79 12.49 11.01
CA GLN A 201 4.60 12.52 10.17
C GLN A 201 3.45 11.72 10.79
N GLU A 202 3.72 10.55 11.34
CA GLU A 202 2.72 9.72 12.02
C GLU A 202 2.13 10.43 13.25
N LEU A 203 2.98 11.08 14.05
CA LEU A 203 2.54 11.88 15.20
C LEU A 203 1.67 13.07 14.77
N HIS A 204 2.09 13.80 13.72
CA HIS A 204 1.32 14.90 13.16
C HIS A 204 -0.05 14.43 12.61
N ALA A 205 -0.07 13.28 11.93
CA ALA A 205 -1.31 12.68 11.43
C ALA A 205 -2.26 12.28 12.57
N LYS A 206 -1.74 11.66 13.64
CA LYS A 206 -2.53 11.33 14.85
C LYS A 206 -3.12 12.59 15.50
N HIS A 207 -2.31 13.64 15.64
CA HIS A 207 -2.77 14.92 16.20
C HIS A 207 -3.85 15.59 15.32
N LEU A 208 -3.67 15.60 13.99
CA LEU A 208 -4.68 16.11 13.07
C LEU A 208 -5.98 15.31 13.14
N HIS A 209 -5.90 13.98 13.23
CA HIS A 209 -7.06 13.13 13.38
C HIS A 209 -7.80 13.40 14.70
N GLU A 210 -7.06 13.58 15.80
CA GLU A 210 -7.63 13.96 17.09
C GLU A 210 -8.34 15.32 17.04
N LEU A 211 -7.73 16.32 16.38
CA LEU A 211 -8.35 17.63 16.18
C LEU A 211 -9.63 17.54 15.34
N GLN A 212 -9.62 16.74 14.26
CA GLN A 212 -10.81 16.51 13.45
C GLN A 212 -11.92 15.83 14.26
N TYR A 213 -11.58 14.85 15.08
CA TYR A 213 -12.52 14.17 15.97
C TYR A 213 -13.14 15.14 16.99
N LYS A 214 -12.33 15.98 17.64
CA LYS A 214 -12.81 17.03 18.57
C LYS A 214 -13.76 18.01 17.87
N LYS A 215 -13.47 18.43 16.63
CA LYS A 215 -14.37 19.28 15.84
C LYS A 215 -15.71 18.60 15.55
N ARG A 216 -15.71 17.30 15.20
CA ARG A 216 -16.94 16.52 14.96
C ARG A 216 -17.79 16.43 16.22
N ILE A 217 -17.19 16.14 17.37
CA ILE A 217 -17.91 16.11 18.66
C ILE A 217 -18.52 17.48 18.97
N LYS A 218 -17.77 18.58 18.77
CA LYS A 218 -18.27 19.93 19.02
C LYS A 218 -19.48 20.26 18.13
N ASN A 219 -19.43 19.90 16.85
CA ASN A 219 -20.54 20.09 15.92
C ASN A 219 -21.77 19.25 16.33
N ILE A 220 -21.58 17.97 16.70
CA ILE A 220 -22.68 17.12 17.19
C ILE A 220 -23.32 17.72 18.44
N LYS A 221 -22.53 18.19 19.41
CA LYS A 221 -23.05 18.86 20.62
C LYS A 221 -23.86 20.13 20.29
N TYR A 222 -23.39 20.93 19.34
CA TYR A 222 -24.09 22.11 18.87
C TYR A 222 -25.46 21.74 18.27
N ARG A 223 -25.51 20.76 17.35
CA ARG A 223 -26.77 20.29 16.75
C ARG A 223 -27.76 19.75 17.79
N ILE A 224 -27.28 18.99 18.78
CA ILE A 224 -28.15 18.49 19.86
C ILE A 224 -28.75 19.65 20.66
N ASN A 225 -27.98 20.70 20.93
CA ASN A 225 -28.48 21.87 21.64
C ASN A 225 -29.49 22.67 20.82
N ASP A 226 -29.29 22.80 19.52
CA ASP A 226 -30.27 23.43 18.62
C ASP A 226 -31.59 22.65 18.57
N PHE A 227 -31.53 21.32 18.42
CA PHE A 227 -32.73 20.46 18.49
C PHE A 227 -33.45 20.59 19.84
N LYS A 228 -32.72 20.69 20.96
CA LYS A 228 -33.33 20.93 22.26
C LYS A 228 -34.06 22.27 22.30
N LYS A 229 -33.44 23.35 21.81
CA LYS A 229 -34.08 24.68 21.75
C LYS A 229 -35.36 24.66 20.91
N GLU A 230 -35.32 24.04 19.74
CA GLU A 230 -36.49 23.88 18.88
C GLU A 230 -37.61 23.10 19.59
N SER A 231 -37.27 22.02 20.31
CA SER A 231 -38.27 21.25 21.07
C SER A 231 -38.94 22.04 22.20
N TYR A 232 -38.19 22.91 22.91
CA TYR A 232 -38.76 23.75 23.96
C TYR A 232 -39.64 24.87 23.40
N ALA A 233 -39.34 25.40 22.21
CA ALA A 233 -40.17 26.41 21.55
C ALA A 233 -41.57 25.85 21.20
N VAL A 234 -41.63 24.64 20.65
CA VAL A 234 -42.90 23.96 20.29
C VAL A 234 -43.76 23.67 21.54
N CYS A 235 -43.14 23.29 22.66
CA CYS A 235 -43.88 23.05 23.91
C CYS A 235 -44.48 24.32 24.53
N ASN A 236 -43.84 25.48 24.35
CA ASN A 236 -44.34 26.75 24.90
C ASN A 236 -45.50 27.33 24.07
N GLU A 237 -45.55 27.06 22.76
CA GLU A 237 -46.70 27.43 21.92
C GLU A 237 -47.94 26.56 22.20
N ALA A 238 -47.75 25.31 22.64
CA ALA A 238 -48.85 24.39 22.96
C ALA A 238 -49.59 24.69 24.28
N GLN A 239 -49.19 25.72 25.04
CA GLN A 239 -49.84 26.09 26.31
C GLN A 239 -50.77 27.32 26.21
N PHE A 240 -51.03 27.84 25.00
CA PHE A 240 -51.89 29.01 24.80
C PHE A 240 -53.07 28.70 23.87
N GLU A 241 -54.01 27.88 24.35
CA GLU A 241 -55.46 28.02 24.07
C GLU A 241 -56.26 26.95 24.85
N PRO A 242 -56.70 27.22 26.08
CA PRO A 242 -57.76 26.44 26.71
C PRO A 242 -59.11 27.02 26.31
N GLN A 243 -59.48 26.96 25.02
CA GLN A 243 -60.87 27.20 24.61
C GLN A 243 -61.35 26.11 23.65
N GLY A 244 -61.63 24.95 24.26
CA GLY A 244 -62.85 24.21 23.95
C GLY A 244 -62.89 23.40 22.67
N TYR A 245 -62.18 22.27 22.59
CA TYR A 245 -62.66 21.11 21.84
C TYR A 245 -62.25 19.82 22.54
N ALA A 246 -63.11 19.38 23.46
CA ALA A 246 -63.16 17.99 23.89
C ALA A 246 -63.71 17.13 22.75
N ASN A 247 -63.15 15.92 22.60
CA ASN A 247 -63.62 14.81 21.78
C ASN A 247 -63.38 14.90 20.27
N THR A 248 -62.27 14.31 19.80
CA THR A 248 -62.27 13.20 18.84
C THR A 248 -60.82 12.82 18.48
N PHE A 249 -60.60 11.55 18.11
CA PHE A 249 -59.36 10.97 17.58
C PHE A 249 -58.39 10.26 18.54
N LEU A 250 -58.94 9.38 19.37
CA LEU A 250 -58.40 8.02 19.49
C LEU A 250 -58.68 7.24 18.20
N ARG A 251 -57.75 7.23 17.22
CA ARG A 251 -57.81 6.24 16.13
C ARG A 251 -56.44 5.93 15.52
N LYS A 252 -55.95 4.74 15.90
CA LYS A 252 -55.28 3.71 15.09
C LYS A 252 -54.11 4.13 14.19
N GLY A 253 -52.93 3.63 14.55
CA GLY A 253 -51.77 3.54 13.66
C GLY A 253 -50.75 2.52 14.15
N SER A 254 -51.14 1.25 14.24
CA SER A 254 -50.22 0.12 14.48
C SER A 254 -49.34 -0.12 13.26
N TYR A 255 -48.10 0.36 13.26
CA TYR A 255 -47.11 -0.01 12.25
C TYR A 255 -46.51 -1.38 12.61
N LYS A 256 -46.82 -2.39 11.79
CA LYS A 256 -46.12 -3.69 11.77
C LYS A 256 -44.71 -3.46 11.21
N LEU A 257 -43.70 -3.75 12.02
CA LEU A 257 -42.32 -3.95 11.57
C LEU A 257 -42.25 -5.30 10.83
N SER A 258 -42.11 -5.28 9.51
CA SER A 258 -41.68 -6.46 8.74
C SER A 258 -40.16 -6.40 8.61
N ILE A 259 -39.48 -7.29 9.34
CA ILE A 259 -38.06 -7.59 9.17
C ILE A 259 -37.97 -8.62 8.04
N ALA A 260 -37.21 -8.31 7.00
CA ALA A 260 -36.76 -9.22 5.96
C ALA A 260 -35.23 -9.25 5.97
#